data_AF-X0X476-F1
#
_entry.id   AF-X0X476-F1
#
_cell.length_a   1.000
_cell.length_b   1.000
_cell.length_c   1.000
_cell.angle_alpha   90.00
_cell.angle_beta   90.00
_cell.angle_gamma   90.00
#
_symmetry.space_group_name_H-M   'P 1'
#
loop_
_entity.id
_entity.type
_entity.pdbx_description
1 polymer ?
#
loop_
_entity_poly.entity_id
_entity_poly.type
_entity_poly.pdbx_seq_one_letter_code
_entity_poly.pdbx_strand_id
1 'polypeptide(L)'
;GREVDKFAETKLTPGEAQQVQPPIIEECIAHIECRVVQDIQAGDHNIVVAEVLAAYTYPGVLENNSIYNLDQVHLLLHLGSNNFTSTLRKSEKVSL
;
A
#
# COMPACT_ATOMS: atom_id res chain seq x y z
N GLY A 1 13.44 11.68 -2.31
CA GLY A 1 13.97 10.59 -1.49
C GLY A 1 15.37 10.93 -1.06
N ARG A 2 16.38 10.69 -1.90
CA ARG A 2 17.79 10.99 -1.60
C ARG A 2 18.22 12.41 -1.98
N GLU A 3 17.80 12.89 -3.15
CA GLU A 3 18.24 14.20 -3.69
C GLU A 3 17.09 15.18 -3.96
N VAL A 4 15.87 14.69 -4.09
CA VAL A 4 14.67 15.48 -4.39
C VAL A 4 13.66 15.31 -3.26
N ASP A 5 12.97 16.37 -2.84
CA ASP A 5 11.83 16.23 -1.94
C ASP A 5 10.61 15.72 -2.73
N LYS A 6 10.30 14.43 -2.57
CA LYS A 6 9.17 13.81 -3.29
C LYS A 6 7.82 14.22 -2.71
N PHE A 7 7.74 14.60 -1.43
CA PHE A 7 6.49 15.07 -0.84
C PHE A 7 6.15 16.44 -1.42
N ALA A 8 7.13 17.34 -1.51
CA ALA A 8 6.94 18.65 -2.14
C ALA A 8 6.50 18.54 -3.62
N GLU A 9 7.15 17.69 -4.41
CA GLU A 9 6.82 17.50 -5.84
C GLU A 9 5.44 16.89 -6.06
N THR A 10 5.05 15.91 -5.24
CA THR A 10 3.78 15.18 -5.40
C THR A 10 2.60 15.82 -4.68
N LYS A 11 2.87 16.73 -3.74
CA LYS A 11 1.89 17.33 -2.82
C LYS A 11 1.17 16.32 -1.92
N LEU A 12 1.79 15.16 -1.71
CA LEU A 12 1.33 14.18 -0.73
C LEU A 12 1.73 14.63 0.69
N THR A 13 0.93 14.23 1.68
CA THR A 13 1.10 14.66 3.06
C THR A 13 1.79 13.56 3.87
N PRO A 14 3.00 13.79 4.41
CA PRO A 14 3.63 12.83 5.32
C PRO A 14 2.92 12.84 6.68
N GLY A 15 2.52 11.67 7.16
CA GLY A 15 1.91 11.48 8.49
C GLY A 15 2.78 10.65 9.44
N GLU A 16 2.48 10.69 10.73
CA GLU A 16 3.15 9.86 11.75
C GLU A 16 2.69 8.40 11.64
N ALA A 17 3.65 7.48 11.65
CA ALA A 17 3.41 6.04 11.70
C ALA A 17 3.26 5.55 13.15
N GLN A 18 2.55 4.44 13.36
CA GLN A 18 2.23 3.92 14.70
C GLN A 18 3.41 3.17 15.37
N GLN A 19 4.25 2.49 14.60
CA GLN A 19 5.26 1.52 15.06
C GLN A 19 6.64 1.70 14.42
N VAL A 20 6.77 2.52 13.37
CA VAL A 20 8.03 2.70 12.63
C VAL A 20 8.41 4.16 12.46
N GLN A 21 9.68 4.45 12.16
CA GLN A 21 10.17 5.81 11.93
C GLN A 21 9.79 6.41 10.56
N PRO A 22 9.80 5.65 9.44
CA PRO A 22 9.39 6.19 8.15
C PRO A 22 7.93 6.68 8.18
N PRO A 23 7.62 7.84 7.56
CA PRO A 23 6.27 8.40 7.60
C PRO A 23 5.30 7.60 6.75
N ILE A 24 4.02 7.64 7.12
CA ILE A 24 2.93 7.25 6.24
C ILE A 24 2.61 8.37 5.23
N ILE A 25 1.77 8.06 4.24
CA ILE A 25 1.16 9.05 3.35
C ILE A 25 -0.30 9.17 3.76
N GLU A 26 -0.74 10.32 4.25
CA GLU A 26 -2.11 10.49 4.78
C GLU A 26 -3.20 10.27 3.72
N GLU A 27 -2.90 10.42 2.43
CA GLU A 27 -3.87 10.16 1.38
C GLU A 27 -4.05 8.67 1.05
N CYS A 28 -3.19 7.78 1.59
CA CYS A 28 -3.31 6.33 1.38
C CYS A 28 -4.46 5.74 2.21
N ILE A 29 -5.28 4.89 1.59
CA ILE A 29 -6.44 4.25 2.23
C ILE A 29 -6.07 3.15 3.25
N ALA A 30 -4.83 2.66 3.18
CA ALA A 30 -4.35 1.54 3.96
C ALA A 30 -2.83 1.65 4.17
N HIS A 31 -2.35 1.16 5.31
CA HIS A 31 -0.96 1.20 5.72
C HIS A 31 -0.53 -0.15 6.28
N ILE A 32 0.68 -0.56 5.93
CA ILE A 32 1.32 -1.75 6.48
C ILE A 32 2.72 -1.33 6.92
N GLU A 33 2.93 -1.30 8.23
CA GLU A 33 4.18 -0.89 8.84
C GLU A 33 5.00 -2.13 9.18
N CYS A 34 6.25 -2.18 8.71
CA CYS A 34 7.04 -3.39 8.76
C CYS A 34 8.47 -3.16 9.25
N ARG A 35 9.06 -4.20 9.84
CA ARG A 35 10.49 -4.34 10.10
C ARG A 35 11.10 -5.29 9.08
N VAL A 36 12.14 -4.87 8.36
CA VAL A 36 12.87 -5.76 7.44
C VAL A 36 13.53 -6.89 8.23
N VAL A 37 13.27 -8.13 7.84
CA VAL A 37 13.89 -9.33 8.43
C VAL A 37 14.86 -10.02 7.48
N GLN A 38 14.73 -9.80 6.17
CA GLN A 38 15.64 -10.33 5.17
C GLN A 38 15.70 -9.43 3.92
N ASP A 39 16.89 -9.30 3.34
CA ASP A 39 17.15 -8.67 2.05
C ASP A 39 17.95 -9.67 1.20
N ILE A 40 17.33 -10.18 0.13
CA ILE A 40 17.85 -11.28 -0.70
C ILE A 40 18.14 -10.76 -2.09
N GLN A 41 19.41 -10.80 -2.52
CA GLN A 41 19.76 -10.48 -3.90
C GLN A 41 19.15 -11.50 -4.87
N ALA A 42 18.40 -11.02 -5.86
CA ALA A 42 17.69 -11.81 -6.85
C ALA A 42 17.94 -11.26 -8.27
N GLY A 43 19.22 -11.19 -8.65
CA GLY A 43 19.65 -10.62 -9.93
C GLY A 43 19.85 -9.11 -9.84
N ASP A 44 19.09 -8.35 -10.63
CA ASP A 44 19.09 -6.88 -10.67
C ASP A 44 18.12 -6.24 -9.65
N HIS A 45 17.36 -7.07 -8.92
CA HIS A 45 16.45 -6.66 -7.86
C HIS A 45 16.78 -7.40 -6.56
N ASN A 46 16.28 -6.86 -5.45
CA ASN A 46 16.30 -7.51 -4.14
C ASN A 46 14.88 -7.92 -3.73
N ILE A 47 14.74 -9.12 -3.18
CA ILE A 47 13.52 -9.55 -2.48
C ILE A 47 13.67 -9.13 -1.02
N VAL A 48 12.82 -8.20 -0.59
CA VAL A 48 12.77 -7.74 0.80
C VAL A 48 11.64 -8.46 1.52
N VAL A 49 11.96 -9.19 2.59
CA VAL A 49 11.00 -9.86 3.47
C VAL A 49 10.93 -9.07 4.77
N ALA A 50 9.71 -8.79 5.24
CA ALA A 50 9.50 -7.96 6.41
C ALA A 50 8.40 -8.51 7.32
N GLU A 51 8.58 -8.32 8.63
CA GLU A 51 7.61 -8.61 9.68
C GLU A 51 6.64 -7.44 9.82
N VAL A 52 5.33 -7.72 9.77
CA VAL A 52 4.28 -6.71 9.97
C VAL A 52 4.16 -6.36 11.45
N LEU A 53 4.39 -5.09 11.80
CA LEU A 53 4.25 -4.56 13.16
C LEU A 53 2.89 -3.93 13.41
N ALA A 54 2.33 -3.28 12.39
CA ALA A 54 0.97 -2.73 12.39
C ALA A 54 0.36 -2.76 10.98
N ALA A 55 -0.95 -2.96 10.91
CA ALA A 55 -1.71 -2.84 9.67
C ALA A 55 -3.07 -2.20 9.98
N TYR A 56 -3.42 -1.15 9.26
CA TYR A 56 -4.64 -0.39 9.49
C TYR A 56 -5.13 0.29 8.21
N THR A 57 -6.40 0.68 8.23
CA THR A 57 -7.09 1.33 7.10
C THR A 57 -7.96 2.47 7.60
N TYR A 58 -8.36 3.37 6.70
CA TYR A 58 -9.40 4.33 7.05
C TYR A 58 -10.77 3.67 7.22
N PRO A 59 -11.65 4.25 8.07
CA PRO A 59 -13.01 3.73 8.23
C PRO A 59 -13.73 3.59 6.88
N GLY A 60 -14.36 2.43 6.66
CA GLY A 60 -15.13 2.16 5.45
C GLY A 60 -14.33 1.60 4.26
N VAL A 61 -13.00 1.52 4.35
CA VAL A 61 -12.14 0.91 3.31
C VAL A 61 -12.34 -0.61 3.24
N LEU A 62 -12.52 -1.25 4.39
CA LEU A 62 -12.81 -2.67 4.50
C LEU A 62 -14.26 -2.90 4.90
N GLU A 63 -14.85 -3.95 4.34
CA GLU A 63 -16.07 -4.59 4.82
C GLU A 63 -15.81 -5.36 6.13
N ASN A 64 -16.88 -5.80 6.80
CA ASN A 64 -16.82 -6.55 8.07
C ASN A 64 -16.04 -7.88 7.99
N ASN A 65 -15.79 -8.39 6.78
CA ASN A 65 -15.05 -9.61 6.50
C ASN A 65 -13.57 -9.34 6.15
N SER A 66 -13.08 -8.11 6.37
CA SER A 66 -11.73 -7.65 6.01
C SER A 66 -11.43 -7.66 4.50
N ILE A 67 -12.45 -7.61 3.64
CA ILE A 67 -12.31 -7.45 2.19
C ILE A 67 -12.48 -5.97 1.84
N TYR A 68 -11.75 -5.49 0.83
CA TYR A 68 -11.93 -4.12 0.33
C TYR A 68 -13.35 -3.86 -0.14
N ASN A 69 -13.94 -2.77 0.34
CA ASN A 69 -15.24 -2.28 -0.09
C ASN A 69 -15.12 -1.61 -1.47
N LEU A 70 -15.41 -2.35 -2.53
CA LEU A 70 -15.22 -1.89 -3.91
C LEU A 70 -16.20 -0.79 -4.35
N ASP A 71 -17.19 -0.42 -3.52
CA ASP A 71 -18.01 0.77 -3.74
C ASP A 71 -17.29 2.06 -3.28
N GLN A 72 -16.34 1.93 -2.36
CA GLN A 72 -15.56 3.04 -1.79
C GLN A 72 -14.15 3.10 -2.35
N VAL A 73 -13.53 1.95 -2.60
CA VAL A 73 -12.12 1.87 -2.98
C VAL A 73 -11.90 1.17 -4.31
N HIS A 74 -11.00 1.76 -5.08
CA HIS A 74 -10.61 1.32 -6.41
C HIS A 74 -9.08 1.20 -6.43
N LEU A 75 -8.57 -0.01 -6.20
CA LEU A 75 -7.13 -0.25 -6.09
C LEU A 75 -6.45 0.00 -7.43
N LEU A 76 -5.35 0.74 -7.43
CA LEU A 76 -4.55 0.95 -8.64
C LEU A 76 -3.66 -0.27 -8.89
N LEU A 77 -3.76 -0.85 -10.08
CA LEU A 77 -2.99 -2.02 -10.49
C LEU A 77 -2.12 -1.64 -11.69
N HIS A 78 -0.81 -1.89 -11.60
CA HIS A 78 0.13 -1.62 -12.68
C HIS A 78 0.07 -2.71 -13.75
N LEU A 79 -0.05 -2.33 -15.02
CA LEU A 79 -0.09 -3.26 -16.15
C LEU A 79 1.21 -3.31 -16.95
N GLY A 80 1.98 -2.21 -16.95
CA GLY A 80 3.21 -2.09 -17.72
C GLY A 80 3.35 -0.70 -18.35
N SER A 81 4.58 -0.20 -18.40
CA SER A 81 4.88 1.18 -18.79
C SER A 81 4.02 2.16 -17.97
N ASN A 82 3.37 3.13 -18.62
CA ASN A 82 2.49 4.10 -17.97
C ASN A 82 1.02 3.66 -17.96
N ASN A 83 0.74 2.35 -18.11
CA ASN A 83 -0.61 1.82 -18.13
C ASN A 83 -0.97 1.22 -16.77
N PHE A 84 -2.15 1.59 -16.29
CA PHE A 84 -2.72 1.14 -15.04
C PHE A 84 -4.19 0.77 -15.25
N THR A 85 -4.71 -0.07 -14.36
CA THR A 85 -6.13 -0.39 -14.28
C THR A 85 -6.59 -0.33 -12.83
N SER A 86 -7.89 -0.54 -12.61
CA SER A 86 -8.45 -0.66 -11.29
C SER A 86 -9.57 -1.71 -11.25
N THR A 87 -10.05 -2.00 -10.05
CA THR A 87 -11.15 -2.93 -9.80
C THR A 87 -12.49 -2.36 -10.28
N LEU A 88 -13.32 -3.22 -10.86
CA LEU A 88 -14.74 -2.93 -11.07
C LEU A 88 -15.45 -2.86 -9.71
N ARG A 89 -16.62 -2.19 -9.64
CA ARG A 89 -17.51 -2.18 -8.47
C ARG A 89 -18.26 -3.51 -8.30
N LYS A 90 -17.51 -4.61 -8.27
CA LYS A 90 -18.05 -5.95 -8.16
C LYS A 90 -16.97 -6.88 -7.63
N SER A 91 -17.29 -7.61 -6.57
CA SER A 91 -16.53 -8.76 -6.10
C SER A 91 -17.39 -10.01 -6.23
N GLU A 92 -16.76 -11.16 -6.46
CA GLU A 92 -17.42 -12.45 -6.49
C GLU A 92 -16.62 -13.41 -5.60
N LYS A 93 -17.33 -14.13 -4.72
CA LYS A 93 -16.70 -15.16 -3.91
C LYS A 93 -16.57 -16.43 -4.74
N VAL A 94 -15.33 -16.85 -5.00
CA VAL A 94 -15.06 -18.12 -5.66
C VAL A 94 -14.92 -19.22 -4.61
N SER A 95 -15.73 -20.27 -4.70
CA SER A 95 -15.52 -21.51 -3.96
C SER A 95 -14.61 -22.43 -4.79
N LEU A 96 -13.44 -22.76 -4.25
CA LEU A 96 -12.56 -23.81 -4.78
C LEU A 96 -13.04 -25.19 -4.35
#